data_AF-A0A5N5F485-F1
#
_entry.id   AF-A0A5N5F485-F1
#
_cell.length_a   1.000
_cell.length_b   1.000
_cell.length_c   1.000
_cell.angle_alpha   90.00
_cell.angle_beta   90.00
_cell.angle_gamma   90.00
#
_symmetry.space_group_name_H-M   'P 1'
#
loop_
_entity.id
_entity.type
_entity.pdbx_description
1 polymer ?
#
loop_
_entity_poly.entity_id
_entity_poly.type
_entity_poly.pdbx_seq_one_letter_code
_entity_poly.pdbx_strand_id
1 'polypeptide(L)'
;MCESGRAINLQSIAVNGQILPIDLRAFGETIVDTGTVLAHLAEEAYNPFLLLTVAESFPRISLHFDAGALMVLEPHEYLDMWCIGFTKAEGTTKCLTVLGDLVLKDKIVVYDLGHQRVGWAKYNCSLHVNVSVTAPSGRHVSKGSSSEDMLLYKLLNYGIVGLLMQMAVFVFLPFFVN
;
A
#
# COMPACT_ATOMS: atom_id res chain seq x y z
N MET A 1 5.93 -1.49 21.98
CA MET A 1 4.80 -2.41 22.22
C MET A 1 3.90 -2.32 21.00
N CYS A 2 3.63 -3.41 20.30
CA CYS A 2 2.52 -3.44 19.35
C CYS A 2 1.22 -3.30 20.13
N GLU A 3 0.33 -2.37 19.75
CA GLU A 3 -0.99 -2.32 20.36
C GLU A 3 -1.75 -3.58 19.95
N SER A 4 -1.75 -4.57 20.84
CA SER A 4 -2.19 -5.96 20.66
C SER A 4 -3.64 -6.16 20.17
N GLY A 5 -4.40 -5.09 19.91
CA GLY A 5 -5.82 -5.14 19.53
C GLY A 5 -6.16 -4.79 18.09
N ARG A 6 -5.17 -4.47 17.23
CA ARG A 6 -5.40 -4.10 15.81
C ARG A 6 -4.52 -4.86 14.81
N ALA A 7 -3.76 -5.84 15.28
CA ALA A 7 -2.87 -6.60 14.42
C ALA A 7 -3.63 -7.71 13.67
N ILE A 8 -3.26 -7.91 12.41
CA ILE A 8 -3.62 -9.05 11.58
C ILE A 8 -2.37 -9.86 11.25
N ASN A 9 -2.52 -11.13 10.85
CA ASN A 9 -1.37 -12.00 10.60
C ASN A 9 -1.19 -12.23 9.10
N LEU A 10 -0.13 -11.65 8.52
CA LEU A 10 0.29 -11.95 7.16
C LEU A 10 0.97 -13.32 7.14
N GLN A 11 0.53 -14.21 6.25
CA GLN A 11 1.01 -15.58 6.12
C GLN A 11 1.95 -15.77 4.94
N SER A 12 1.65 -15.13 3.82
CA SER A 12 2.48 -15.22 2.62
C SER A 12 2.24 -14.05 1.68
N ILE A 13 3.23 -13.79 0.84
CA ILE A 13 3.13 -12.83 -0.27
C ILE A 13 3.27 -13.62 -1.57
N ALA A 14 2.41 -13.35 -2.54
CA ALA A 14 2.55 -13.87 -3.89
C ALA A 14 2.73 -12.73 -4.90
N VAL A 15 3.68 -12.91 -5.81
CA VAL A 15 4.00 -11.99 -6.89
C VAL A 15 3.63 -12.70 -8.20
N ASN A 16 2.68 -12.14 -8.96
CA ASN A 16 2.16 -12.78 -10.17
C ASN A 16 1.63 -14.23 -9.94
N GLY A 17 1.07 -14.49 -8.75
CA GLY A 17 0.61 -15.82 -8.34
C GLY A 17 1.70 -16.77 -7.82
N GLN A 18 2.97 -16.40 -7.92
CA GLN A 18 4.07 -17.16 -7.33
C GLN A 18 4.29 -16.77 -5.86
N ILE A 19 4.09 -17.72 -4.94
CA ILE A 19 4.33 -17.51 -3.51
C ILE A 19 5.84 -17.37 -3.26
N LEU A 20 6.21 -16.32 -2.51
CA LEU A 20 7.59 -16.08 -2.09
C LEU A 20 8.02 -17.09 -1.01
N PRO A 21 9.24 -17.66 -1.09
CA PRO A 21 9.73 -18.61 -0.11
C PRO A 21 10.23 -17.91 1.16
N ILE A 22 9.30 -17.40 1.98
CA ILE A 22 9.58 -16.68 3.24
C ILE A 22 9.06 -17.53 4.40
N ASP A 23 9.83 -17.65 5.49
CA ASP A 23 9.37 -18.34 6.70
C ASP A 23 8.18 -17.58 7.31
N LEU A 24 7.12 -18.28 7.67
CA LEU A 24 5.94 -17.70 8.31
C LEU A 24 6.30 -16.87 9.56
N ARG A 25 7.33 -17.27 10.30
CA ARG A 25 7.81 -16.58 11.50
C ARG A 25 8.38 -15.20 11.20
N ALA A 26 8.82 -14.97 9.97
CA ALA A 26 9.40 -13.71 9.55
C ALA A 26 8.36 -12.59 9.39
N PHE A 27 7.06 -12.88 9.26
CA PHE A 27 6.06 -11.83 9.03
C PHE A 27 5.65 -11.07 10.29
N GLY A 28 5.73 -11.71 11.47
CA GLY A 28 5.32 -11.13 12.75
C GLY A 28 3.86 -10.63 12.76
N GLU A 29 3.57 -9.66 13.63
CA GLU A 29 2.29 -8.95 13.64
C GLU A 29 2.26 -7.90 12.50
N THR A 30 1.14 -7.83 11.78
CA THR A 30 0.89 -6.80 10.76
C THR A 30 -0.11 -5.77 11.26
N ILE A 31 0.23 -4.48 11.17
CA ILE A 31 -0.67 -3.38 11.52
C ILE A 31 -1.23 -2.71 10.26
N VAL A 32 -2.52 -2.39 10.28
CA VAL A 32 -3.13 -1.47 9.31
C VAL A 32 -3.06 -0.06 9.89
N ASP A 33 -2.32 0.84 9.22
CA ASP A 33 -2.07 2.18 9.73
C ASP A 33 -2.24 3.25 8.64
N THR A 34 -3.38 3.94 8.68
CA THR A 34 -3.67 5.07 7.79
C THR A 34 -2.83 6.32 8.10
N GLY A 35 -2.11 6.34 9.23
CA GLY A 35 -1.18 7.41 9.58
C GLY A 35 0.19 7.27 8.89
N THR A 36 0.47 6.12 8.30
CA THR A 36 1.71 5.86 7.56
C THR A 36 1.43 5.88 6.07
N VAL A 37 2.27 6.54 5.26
CA VAL A 37 2.08 6.62 3.80
C VAL A 37 2.50 5.32 3.11
N LEU A 38 3.69 4.83 3.42
CA LEU A 38 4.29 3.64 2.80
C LEU A 38 3.94 2.37 3.57
N ALA A 39 3.99 1.23 2.90
CA ALA A 39 4.01 -0.04 3.60
C ALA A 39 5.44 -0.38 4.05
N HIS A 40 5.56 -0.94 5.24
CA HIS A 40 6.81 -1.50 5.76
C HIS A 40 6.67 -3.02 5.77
N LEU A 41 7.57 -3.73 5.08
CA LEU A 41 7.63 -5.19 5.10
C LEU A 41 8.70 -5.68 6.07
N ALA A 42 8.43 -6.84 6.65
CA ALA A 42 9.42 -7.65 7.35
C ALA A 42 10.77 -7.70 6.60
N GLU A 43 11.87 -7.60 7.35
CA GLU A 43 13.22 -7.55 6.79
C GLU A 43 13.53 -8.72 5.84
N GLU A 44 13.13 -9.94 6.23
CA GLU A 44 13.35 -11.15 5.42
C GLU A 44 12.44 -11.21 4.18
N ALA A 45 11.29 -10.53 4.22
CA ALA A 45 10.34 -10.49 3.12
C ALA A 45 10.66 -9.42 2.07
N TYR A 46 11.30 -8.31 2.48
CA TYR A 46 11.44 -7.12 1.64
C TYR A 46 12.29 -7.35 0.37
N ASN A 47 13.48 -7.92 0.52
CA ASN A 47 14.39 -8.14 -0.61
C ASN A 47 13.84 -9.11 -1.67
N PRO A 48 13.34 -10.33 -1.33
CA PRO A 48 12.78 -11.22 -2.33
C PRO A 48 11.54 -10.62 -3.00
N PHE A 49 10.72 -9.88 -2.23
CA PHE A 49 9.57 -9.14 -2.76
C PHE A 49 10.00 -8.09 -3.80
N LEU A 50 10.95 -7.22 -3.44
CA LEU A 50 11.41 -6.14 -4.30
C LEU A 50 12.01 -6.67 -5.60
N LEU A 51 12.87 -7.69 -5.50
CA LEU A 51 13.55 -8.27 -6.66
C LEU A 51 12.55 -8.84 -7.67
N LEU A 52 11.58 -9.62 -7.22
CA LEU A 52 10.57 -10.22 -8.11
C LEU A 52 9.58 -9.18 -8.65
N THR A 53 9.16 -8.21 -7.84
CA THR A 53 8.24 -7.15 -8.29
C THR A 53 8.84 -6.32 -9.43
N VAL A 54 10.13 -6.00 -9.36
CA VAL A 54 10.84 -5.28 -10.41
C VAL A 54 11.09 -6.18 -11.63
N ALA A 55 11.51 -7.43 -11.42
CA ALA A 55 11.77 -8.37 -12.51
C ALA A 55 10.52 -8.67 -13.36
N GLU A 56 9.37 -8.78 -12.71
CA GLU A 56 8.07 -9.04 -13.35
C GLU A 56 7.39 -7.76 -13.88
N SER A 57 8.12 -6.65 -13.96
CA SER A 57 7.64 -5.37 -14.52
C SER A 57 6.37 -4.85 -13.85
N PHE A 58 6.37 -4.82 -12.51
CA PHE A 58 5.25 -4.38 -11.67
C PHE A 58 3.99 -5.25 -11.85
N PRO A 59 4.00 -6.47 -11.33
CA PRO A 59 2.89 -7.42 -11.44
C PRO A 59 1.82 -7.22 -10.36
N ARG A 60 0.70 -7.93 -10.50
CA ARG A 60 -0.26 -8.10 -9.41
C ARG A 60 0.41 -8.75 -8.19
N ILE A 61 0.20 -8.17 -7.02
CA ILE A 61 0.67 -8.70 -5.72
C ILE A 61 -0.54 -9.22 -4.94
N SER A 62 -0.35 -10.31 -4.20
CA SER A 62 -1.35 -10.84 -3.28
C SER A 62 -0.75 -11.00 -1.89
N LEU A 63 -1.37 -10.38 -0.88
CA LEU A 63 -1.07 -10.53 0.53
C LEU A 63 -2.09 -11.49 1.15
N HIS A 64 -1.62 -12.62 1.64
CA HIS A 64 -2.46 -13.68 2.22
C HIS A 64 -2.41 -13.60 3.73
N PHE A 65 -3.57 -13.45 4.37
CA PHE A 65 -3.70 -13.35 5.82
C PHE A 65 -4.31 -14.62 6.42
N ASP A 66 -4.33 -14.70 7.74
CA ASP A 66 -5.06 -15.73 8.47
C ASP A 66 -6.56 -15.77 8.11
N ALA A 67 -7.20 -16.88 8.48
CA ALA A 67 -8.58 -17.21 8.10
C ALA A 67 -8.88 -17.18 6.58
N GLY A 68 -7.83 -17.21 5.73
CA GLY A 68 -7.96 -17.20 4.28
C GLY A 68 -8.27 -15.82 3.68
N ALA A 69 -8.13 -14.74 4.46
CA ALA A 69 -8.33 -13.38 3.95
C ALA A 69 -7.24 -13.01 2.93
N LEU A 70 -7.62 -12.29 1.88
CA LEU A 70 -6.76 -11.96 0.75
C LEU A 70 -6.85 -10.47 0.42
N MET A 71 -5.70 -9.82 0.27
CA MET A 71 -5.60 -8.47 -0.29
C MET A 71 -4.83 -8.53 -1.60
N VAL A 72 -5.52 -8.24 -2.70
CA VAL A 72 -4.91 -8.18 -4.04
C VAL A 72 -4.62 -6.73 -4.37
N LEU A 73 -3.38 -6.46 -4.76
CA LEU A 73 -2.87 -5.14 -5.14
C LEU A 73 -2.51 -5.13 -6.62
N GLU A 74 -3.11 -4.20 -7.35
CA GLU A 74 -2.74 -3.84 -8.70
C GLU A 74 -1.56 -2.84 -8.70
N PRO A 75 -0.83 -2.66 -9.82
CA PRO A 75 0.35 -1.81 -9.88
C PRO A 75 0.18 -0.39 -9.33
N HIS A 76 -0.97 0.23 -9.60
CA HIS A 76 -1.29 1.57 -9.11
C HIS A 76 -1.61 1.66 -7.60
N GLU A 77 -1.78 0.52 -6.93
CA GLU A 77 -2.06 0.43 -5.48
C GLU A 77 -0.76 0.26 -4.66
N TYR A 78 0.39 0.10 -5.31
CA TYR A 78 1.69 0.07 -4.64
C TYR A 78 2.79 0.87 -5.36
N LEU A 79 2.47 1.54 -6.47
CA LEU A 79 3.35 2.50 -7.13
C LEU A 79 2.85 3.92 -6.94
N ASP A 80 3.74 4.81 -6.48
CA ASP A 80 3.53 6.25 -6.55
C ASP A 80 4.71 6.90 -7.25
N MET A 81 4.47 7.63 -8.32
CA MET A 81 5.51 8.29 -9.12
C MET A 81 6.71 7.40 -9.50
N TRP A 82 6.44 6.15 -9.90
CA TRP A 82 7.44 5.12 -10.23
C TRP A 82 8.30 4.64 -9.05
N CYS A 83 7.96 5.00 -7.82
CA CYS A 83 8.52 4.41 -6.61
C CYS A 83 7.61 3.29 -6.13
N ILE A 84 8.21 2.16 -5.74
CA ILE A 84 7.52 1.10 -5.01
C ILE A 84 7.25 1.62 -3.60
N GLY A 85 5.98 1.63 -3.20
CA GLY A 85 5.53 2.12 -1.91
C GLY A 85 5.66 1.11 -0.76
N PHE A 86 6.55 0.13 -0.94
CA PHE A 86 6.99 -0.77 0.12
C PHE A 86 8.41 -0.41 0.50
N THR A 87 8.70 -0.44 1.79
CA THR A 87 10.03 -0.23 2.35
C THR A 87 10.34 -1.35 3.33
N LYS A 88 11.62 -1.50 3.66
CA LYS A 88 12.06 -2.43 4.69
C LYS A 88 11.68 -1.89 6.07
N ALA A 89 11.13 -2.72 6.96
CA ALA A 89 10.95 -2.36 8.35
C ALA A 89 12.32 -2.25 9.05
N GLU A 90 12.53 -1.18 9.82
CA GLU A 90 13.77 -0.98 10.59
C GLU A 90 13.54 -1.30 12.08
N GLY A 91 14.37 -2.18 12.64
CA GLY A 91 14.50 -2.39 14.08
C GLY A 91 13.80 -3.63 14.67
N THR A 92 14.22 -3.99 15.88
CA THR A 92 13.79 -5.15 16.68
C THR A 92 12.40 -5.00 17.31
N THR A 93 11.47 -4.31 16.65
CA THR A 93 10.11 -4.18 17.17
C THR A 93 9.28 -5.42 16.84
N LYS A 94 8.32 -5.74 17.72
CA LYS A 94 7.42 -6.91 17.58
C LYS A 94 6.44 -6.79 16.39
N CYS A 95 6.34 -5.61 15.77
CA CYS A 95 5.47 -5.29 14.65
C CYS A 95 6.33 -5.19 13.40
N LEU A 96 6.42 -6.30 12.65
CA LEU A 96 7.32 -6.36 11.51
C LEU A 96 6.74 -5.74 10.26
N THR A 97 5.41 -5.73 10.12
CA THR A 97 4.76 -5.27 8.89
C THR A 97 3.74 -4.18 9.19
N VAL A 98 3.76 -3.10 8.42
CA VAL A 98 2.78 -2.00 8.48
C VAL A 98 2.20 -1.80 7.08
N LEU A 99 0.88 -1.77 6.96
CA LEU A 99 0.18 -1.43 5.72
C LEU A 99 -0.24 0.04 5.79
N GLY A 100 0.47 0.87 5.03
CA GLY A 100 0.21 2.30 4.92
C GLY A 100 -0.87 2.66 3.92
N ASP A 101 -1.20 3.95 3.88
CA ASP A 101 -2.25 4.57 3.09
C ASP A 101 -2.16 4.25 1.60
N LEU A 102 -0.95 4.14 1.02
CA LEU A 102 -0.82 3.80 -0.41
C LEU A 102 -1.42 2.42 -0.73
N VAL A 103 -1.12 1.40 0.08
CA VAL A 103 -1.65 0.03 -0.08
C VAL A 103 -3.14 -0.04 0.22
N LEU A 104 -3.60 0.79 1.16
CA LEU A 104 -4.98 0.90 1.59
C LEU A 104 -5.84 1.77 0.67
N LYS A 105 -5.23 2.44 -0.31
CA LYS A 105 -5.94 3.27 -1.28
C LYS A 105 -7.06 2.47 -1.97
N ASP A 106 -8.18 3.16 -2.17
CA ASP A 106 -9.40 2.61 -2.78
C ASP A 106 -9.94 1.38 -2.04
N LYS A 107 -9.74 1.32 -0.72
CA LYS A 107 -10.35 0.33 0.17
C LYS A 107 -11.04 1.01 1.33
N ILE A 108 -12.24 0.54 1.65
CA ILE A 108 -12.83 0.80 2.97
C ILE A 108 -12.24 -0.21 3.94
N VAL A 109 -11.65 0.29 5.02
CA VAL A 109 -11.16 -0.51 6.14
C VAL A 109 -12.14 -0.37 7.31
N VAL A 110 -12.60 -1.50 7.84
CA VAL A 110 -13.51 -1.56 8.98
C VAL A 110 -12.79 -2.20 10.16
N TYR A 111 -12.76 -1.47 11.28
CA TYR A 111 -12.28 -1.96 12.57
C TYR A 111 -13.49 -2.36 13.42
N ASP A 112 -13.74 -3.65 13.54
CA ASP A 112 -14.76 -4.17 14.45
C ASP A 112 -14.11 -4.40 15.82
N LEU A 113 -14.16 -3.37 16.66
CA LEU A 113 -13.60 -3.40 18.01
C LEU A 113 -14.31 -4.40 18.93
N GLY A 114 -15.58 -4.72 18.65
CA GLY A 114 -16.36 -5.65 19.46
C GLY A 114 -15.91 -7.10 19.27
N HIS A 115 -15.50 -7.45 18.04
CA HIS A 115 -15.01 -8.78 17.69
C HIS A 115 -13.51 -8.83 17.41
N GLN A 116 -12.77 -7.75 17.70
CA GLN A 116 -11.32 -7.64 17.50
C GLN A 116 -10.85 -8.08 16.10
N ARG A 117 -11.58 -7.65 15.06
CA ARG A 117 -11.27 -8.03 13.67
C ARG A 117 -11.18 -6.81 12.78
N VAL A 118 -10.40 -6.95 11.71
CA VAL A 118 -10.24 -5.95 10.66
C VAL A 118 -10.76 -6.55 9.36
N GLY A 119 -11.51 -5.75 8.60
CA GLY A 119 -11.97 -6.12 7.27
C GLY A 119 -11.65 -5.02 6.27
N TRP A 120 -11.45 -5.39 5.01
CA TRP A 120 -11.27 -4.46 3.91
C TRP A 120 -12.09 -4.87 2.69
N ALA A 121 -12.53 -3.88 1.91
CA ALA A 121 -13.17 -4.10 0.63
C ALA A 121 -12.81 -2.98 -0.34
N LYS A 122 -12.67 -3.32 -1.64
CA LYS A 122 -12.45 -2.30 -2.69
C LYS A 122 -13.62 -1.31 -2.68
N TYR A 123 -13.29 -0.04 -2.76
CA TYR A 123 -14.25 1.05 -2.76
C TYR A 123 -13.79 2.17 -3.67
N ASN A 124 -14.71 2.67 -4.50
CA ASN A 124 -14.44 3.83 -5.32
C ASN A 124 -14.61 5.10 -4.48
N CYS A 125 -13.50 5.75 -4.13
CA CYS A 125 -13.49 6.96 -3.30
C CYS A 125 -14.18 8.18 -3.96
N SER A 126 -14.56 8.10 -5.24
CA SER A 126 -15.41 9.10 -5.90
C SER A 126 -16.90 8.96 -5.56
N LEU A 127 -17.30 7.84 -4.97
CA LEU A 127 -18.67 7.60 -4.51
C LEU A 127 -18.83 8.02 -3.04
N HIS A 128 -20.03 8.44 -2.67
CA HIS A 128 -20.35 8.75 -1.27
C HIS A 128 -20.62 7.47 -0.46
N VAL A 129 -20.00 7.37 0.72
CA VAL A 129 -20.27 6.28 1.66
C VAL A 129 -21.56 6.57 2.41
N ASN A 130 -22.57 5.71 2.23
CA ASN A 130 -23.82 5.84 2.98
C ASN A 130 -23.71 5.03 4.29
N VAL A 131 -23.57 5.73 5.42
CA VAL A 131 -23.44 5.08 6.73
C VAL A 131 -24.79 5.11 7.43
N SER A 132 -25.48 3.97 7.47
CA SER A 132 -26.65 3.80 8.36
C SER A 132 -26.15 3.45 9.75
N VAL A 133 -26.14 4.42 10.67
CA VAL A 133 -25.75 4.19 12.06
C VAL A 133 -26.97 3.70 12.84
N THR A 134 -27.05 2.41 13.14
CA THR A 134 -27.94 1.89 14.18
C THR A 134 -27.18 1.93 15.50
N ALA A 135 -27.03 3.11 16.09
CA ALA A 135 -26.41 3.28 17.41
C ALA A 135 -27.26 4.19 18.31
N PRO A 136 -27.35 3.90 19.63
CA PRO A 136 -28.00 4.79 20.58
C PRO A 136 -27.26 6.12 20.60
N SER A 137 -28.03 7.20 20.56
CA SER A 137 -27.64 8.62 20.52
C SER A 137 -26.21 8.98 20.97
N GLY A 138 -25.45 9.58 20.05
CA GLY A 138 -24.51 10.64 20.37
C GLY A 138 -23.02 10.29 20.34
N ARG A 139 -22.42 10.16 19.15
CA ARG A 139 -20.97 10.42 18.96
C ARG A 139 -20.70 11.13 17.64
N HIS A 140 -19.90 12.20 17.73
CA HIS A 140 -19.43 13.01 16.62
C HIS A 140 -18.54 12.19 15.68
N VAL A 141 -18.81 12.33 14.38
CA VAL A 141 -17.97 11.79 13.30
C VAL A 141 -16.87 12.80 13.01
N SER A 142 -15.61 12.44 13.25
CA SER A 142 -14.46 13.22 12.80
C SER A 142 -14.14 12.82 11.35
N LYS A 143 -14.17 13.78 10.42
CA LYS A 143 -13.62 13.62 9.08
C LYS A 143 -12.09 13.56 9.19
N GLY A 144 -11.48 12.48 8.70
CA GLY A 144 -10.04 12.45 8.44
C GLY A 144 -9.71 13.39 7.27
N SER A 145 -8.70 14.24 7.45
CA SER A 145 -8.21 15.14 6.40
C SER A 145 -7.32 14.36 5.42
N SER A 146 -7.69 14.35 4.14
CA SER A 146 -6.79 13.96 3.05
C SER A 146 -5.74 15.06 2.86
N SER A 147 -4.46 14.72 2.97
CA SER A 147 -3.34 15.66 2.82
C SER A 147 -3.28 16.25 1.41
N GLU A 148 -3.55 17.55 1.28
CA GLU A 148 -3.46 18.29 0.01
C GLU A 148 -2.02 18.47 -0.51
N ASP A 149 -1.02 18.21 0.33
CA ASP A 149 0.41 18.27 -0.02
C ASP A 149 0.80 17.27 -1.13
N MET A 150 -0.07 16.28 -1.40
CA MET A 150 0.16 15.23 -2.39
C MET A 150 0.12 15.71 -3.85
N LEU A 151 -0.57 16.82 -4.11
CA LEU A 151 -0.85 17.28 -5.48
C LEU A 151 0.28 18.13 -6.06
N LEU A 152 0.93 18.94 -5.22
CA LEU A 152 2.04 19.81 -5.65
C LEU A 152 3.26 19.01 -6.12
N TYR A 153 3.60 17.93 -5.43
CA TYR A 153 4.73 17.09 -5.83
C TYR A 153 4.45 16.33 -7.13
N LYS A 154 3.20 15.89 -7.36
CA LYS A 154 2.80 15.20 -8.60
C LYS A 154 2.90 16.12 -9.80
N LEU A 155 2.45 17.38 -9.65
CA LEU A 155 2.54 18.39 -10.70
C LEU A 155 4.00 18.74 -11.03
N LEU A 156 4.86 18.86 -10.01
CA LEU A 156 6.30 19.07 -10.22
C LEU A 156 6.95 17.91 -10.99
N ASN A 157 6.63 16.67 -10.65
CA ASN A 157 7.23 15.50 -11.29
C ASN A 157 6.74 15.33 -12.74
N TYR A 158 5.44 15.53 -13.01
CA TYR A 158 4.91 15.56 -14.38
C TYR A 158 5.57 16.65 -15.23
N GLY A 159 5.82 17.84 -14.66
CA GLY A 159 6.53 18.92 -15.34
C GLY A 159 7.97 18.57 -15.69
N ILE A 160 8.69 17.92 -14.77
CA ILE A 160 10.08 17.48 -14.99
C ILE A 160 10.15 16.39 -16.07
N VAL A 161 9.26 15.39 -16.03
CA VAL A 161 9.21 14.33 -17.06
C VAL A 161 8.85 14.89 -18.44
N GLY A 162 7.87 15.80 -18.50
CA GLY A 162 7.53 16.50 -19.74
C GLY A 162 8.72 17.25 -20.34
N LEU A 163 9.46 17.99 -19.49
CA LEU A 163 10.67 18.70 -19.91
C LEU A 163 11.77 17.74 -20.39
N LEU A 164 12.03 16.64 -19.65
CA LEU A 164 13.04 15.65 -20.03
C LEU A 164 12.71 14.97 -21.37
N MET A 165 11.44 14.62 -21.59
CA MET A 165 10.99 14.07 -22.87
C MET A 165 11.14 15.08 -24.01
N GLN A 166 10.81 16.34 -23.76
CA GLN A 166 10.96 17.41 -24.75
C GLN A 166 12.45 17.65 -25.10
N MET A 167 13.33 17.65 -24.09
CA MET A 167 14.78 17.75 -24.28
C MET A 167 15.35 16.53 -25.04
N ALA A 168 14.88 15.32 -24.74
CA ALA A 168 15.27 14.11 -25.48
C ALA A 168 14.86 14.21 -26.95
N VAL A 169 13.64 14.67 -27.25
CA VAL A 169 13.19 14.90 -28.64
C VAL A 169 14.11 15.90 -29.35
N PHE A 170 14.48 17.03 -28.75
CA PHE A 170 15.41 17.98 -29.36
C PHE A 170 16.83 17.44 -29.57
N VAL A 171 17.34 16.62 -28.64
CA VAL A 171 18.67 16.01 -28.74
C VAL A 171 18.71 14.89 -29.78
N PHE A 172 17.65 14.09 -29.89
CA PHE A 172 17.60 12.92 -30.76
C PHE A 172 16.99 13.20 -32.15
N LEU A 173 16.18 14.25 -32.32
CA LEU A 173 15.65 14.71 -33.61
C LEU A 173 16.71 14.82 -34.72
N PRO A 174 17.90 15.45 -34.50
CA PRO A 174 18.91 15.56 -35.55
C PRO A 174 19.57 14.23 -35.94
N PHE A 175 19.44 13.16 -35.13
CA PHE A 175 19.98 11.83 -35.43
C PHE A 175 19.01 10.95 -36.23
N PHE A 176 17.71 11.30 -36.29
CA PHE A 176 16.71 10.57 -37.06
C PHE A 176 16.43 11.19 -38.44
N VAL A 177 16.93 12.38 -38.73
CA VAL A 177 16.71 13.11 -39.99
C VAL A 177 17.89 13.01 -40.96
N ASN A 178 18.87 12.12 -40.70
CA ASN A 178 20.04 11.93 -41.56
C ASN A 178 20.28 10.45 -41.89
#